data_AF-A0A1G8X335-F1
#
_entry.id   AF-A0A1G8X335-F1
#
_cell.length_a   1.000
_cell.length_b   1.000
_cell.length_c   1.000
_cell.angle_alpha   90.00
_cell.angle_beta   90.00
_cell.angle_gamma   90.00
#
_symmetry.space_group_name_H-M   'P 1'
#
loop_
_entity.id
_entity.type
_entity.pdbx_description
1 polymer ?
#
loop_
_entity_poly.entity_id
_entity_poly.type
_entity_poly.pdbx_seq_one_letter_code
_entity_poly.pdbx_strand_id
1 'polypeptide(L)'
;MTNKLTGILLILCITGVLIVAGVWFSVTAADPLPPEPPLSPTPGTTPTGDGITEAEAKTIAAAALPDIVRAETARVRLERGLFDVSDSNATRQAQVRVDARTGEITGFVVHVPALAGRPAEPVLTMEETYGIAEEFLADRGETADLAAAVGKYYTPHKNERTGETVAGYYGVALHRSIRGIPCAWNGCWIDVDAVTGEIRRYDRFWDLDAARCTADTEPAITAEEAEESARGYIQDTYGELSGLTFRSATLVWADNSAPATGEVPLAWKVSFDDDYYRSLGTLLTAAVFVDARTGEVLSCDYYRRPGAA
;
A
#
# COMPACT_ATOMS: atom_id res chain seq x y z
N MET A 1 -22.45 39.72 -44.11
CA MET A 1 -23.32 40.53 -43.26
C MET A 1 -23.33 39.82 -41.91
N THR A 2 -22.39 40.04 -40.98
CA THR A 2 -21.76 41.31 -40.51
C THR A 2 -22.83 42.28 -39.98
N ASN A 3 -22.83 42.75 -38.73
CA ASN A 3 -21.76 42.93 -37.71
C ASN A 3 -22.11 42.21 -36.37
N LYS A 4 -21.26 41.92 -35.37
CA LYS A 4 -20.00 42.45 -34.77
C LYS A 4 -20.13 43.68 -33.82
N LEU A 5 -19.68 43.48 -32.56
CA LEU A 5 -19.29 44.47 -31.52
C LEU A 5 -20.46 45.31 -30.93
N THR A 6 -20.41 45.87 -29.70
CA THR A 6 -19.31 46.11 -28.74
C THR A 6 -19.82 46.10 -27.28
N GLY A 7 -18.95 45.86 -26.28
CA GLY A 7 -19.20 46.35 -24.90
C GLY A 7 -18.42 45.63 -23.78
N ILE A 8 -17.32 46.23 -23.29
CA ILE A 8 -16.60 45.84 -22.06
C ILE A 8 -16.37 47.09 -21.22
N LEU A 9 -16.56 47.02 -19.90
CA LEU A 9 -15.81 47.85 -18.96
C LEU A 9 -15.70 47.21 -17.56
N LEU A 10 -14.49 47.25 -16.98
CA LEU A 10 -14.24 46.96 -15.56
C LEU A 10 -14.57 48.19 -14.69
N ILE A 11 -14.64 47.99 -13.37
CA ILE A 11 -13.97 48.86 -12.38
C ILE A 11 -13.67 48.04 -11.12
N LEU A 12 -12.48 48.23 -10.53
CA LEU A 12 -12.12 47.70 -9.21
C LEU A 12 -12.40 48.74 -8.12
N CYS A 13 -12.65 48.27 -6.90
CA CYS A 13 -12.31 49.01 -5.68
C CYS A 13 -11.59 48.08 -4.69
N ILE A 14 -10.37 48.47 -4.29
CA ILE A 14 -9.58 47.82 -3.23
C ILE A 14 -9.22 48.89 -2.19
N THR A 15 -9.63 48.66 -0.94
CA THR A 15 -9.25 49.34 0.31
C THR A 15 -9.90 48.52 1.45
N GLY A 16 -9.30 48.20 2.60
CA GLY A 16 -8.03 48.63 3.21
C GLY A 16 -8.21 49.83 4.16
N VAL A 17 -7.70 49.86 5.41
CA VAL A 17 -7.02 48.81 6.21
C VAL A 17 -6.94 49.23 7.71
N LEU A 18 -7.10 48.30 8.67
CA LEU A 18 -6.67 48.35 10.10
C LEU A 18 -7.16 49.50 11.04
N ILE A 19 -7.05 49.46 12.39
CA ILE A 19 -6.82 48.33 13.35
C ILE A 19 -8.17 48.04 14.11
N VAL A 20 -8.45 48.20 15.43
CA VAL A 20 -7.72 48.56 16.68
C VAL A 20 -8.38 47.91 17.92
N ALA A 21 -7.58 47.51 18.92
CA ALA A 21 -7.84 47.26 20.36
C ALA A 21 -9.22 46.74 20.87
N GLY A 22 -9.19 45.61 21.58
CA GLY A 22 -10.35 45.06 22.31
C GLY A 22 -10.03 43.86 23.24
N VAL A 23 -8.93 43.91 23.98
CA VAL A 23 -8.46 42.75 24.80
C VAL A 23 -9.30 42.58 26.07
N TRP A 24 -10.00 41.44 26.18
CA TRP A 24 -10.57 40.92 27.43
C TRP A 24 -10.17 39.45 27.59
N PHE A 25 -9.18 39.17 28.44
CA PHE A 25 -8.86 37.79 28.84
C PHE A 25 -9.76 37.37 30.00
N SER A 26 -10.65 36.41 29.77
CA SER A 26 -11.25 35.62 30.83
C SER A 26 -10.37 34.41 31.11
N VAL A 27 -9.93 34.24 32.37
CA VAL A 27 -9.18 33.06 32.80
C VAL A 27 -10.17 31.93 33.10
N THR A 28 -10.35 31.02 32.15
CA THR A 28 -10.91 29.68 32.41
C THR A 28 -9.80 28.73 32.88
N ALA A 29 -10.19 27.66 33.59
CA ALA A 29 -9.24 26.71 34.14
C ALA A 29 -8.43 25.99 33.05
N ALA A 30 -7.23 25.52 33.41
CA ALA A 30 -6.42 24.71 32.50
C ALA A 30 -7.12 23.38 32.21
N ASP A 31 -7.39 23.12 30.93
CA ASP A 31 -7.69 21.78 30.45
C ASP A 31 -6.53 20.82 30.75
N PRO A 32 -6.78 19.53 30.99
CA PRO A 32 -5.72 18.54 31.00
C PRO A 32 -5.02 18.54 29.64
N LEU A 33 -3.69 18.46 29.64
CA LEU A 33 -2.92 18.30 28.41
C LEU A 33 -3.43 17.08 27.63
N PRO A 34 -3.49 17.13 26.28
CA PRO A 34 -3.72 15.93 25.48
C PRO A 34 -2.62 14.89 25.82
N PRO A 35 -2.93 13.59 25.71
CA PRO A 35 -1.90 12.56 25.88
C PRO A 35 -0.76 12.82 24.88
N GLU A 36 0.48 12.66 25.33
CA GLU A 36 1.63 12.74 24.44
C GLU A 36 1.49 11.68 23.33
N PRO A 37 1.78 12.01 22.07
CA PRO A 37 1.77 11.01 21.00
C PRO A 37 2.81 9.92 21.31
N PRO A 38 2.56 8.65 20.94
CA PRO A 38 3.54 7.58 21.14
C PRO A 38 4.85 7.95 20.45
N LEU A 39 5.95 7.84 21.19
CA LEU A 39 7.27 8.29 20.76
C LEU A 39 7.70 7.61 19.46
N SER A 40 7.90 8.40 18.39
CA SER A 40 8.53 7.94 17.16
C SER A 40 9.89 7.29 17.49
N PRO A 41 10.23 6.12 16.91
CA PRO A 41 11.46 5.41 17.27
C PRO A 41 12.70 6.21 16.87
N THR A 42 13.39 6.77 17.87
CA THR A 42 14.68 7.47 17.68
C THR A 42 15.69 6.58 16.96
N PRO A 43 16.38 7.05 15.90
CA PRO A 43 17.44 6.28 15.23
C PRO A 43 18.64 6.11 16.17
N GLY A 44 18.64 5.02 16.92
CA GLY A 44 19.32 4.96 18.22
C GLY A 44 20.03 3.65 18.57
N THR A 45 20.60 2.93 17.61
CA THR A 45 21.84 2.12 17.74
C THR A 45 22.23 1.59 16.35
N THR A 46 23.32 2.10 15.76
CA THR A 46 23.89 1.54 14.52
C THR A 46 24.62 0.23 14.86
N PRO A 47 24.22 -0.93 14.30
CA PRO A 47 24.82 -2.21 14.68
C PRO A 47 26.31 -2.28 14.34
N THR A 48 27.14 -2.63 15.32
CA THR A 48 28.59 -2.79 15.15
C THR A 48 28.94 -4.11 14.45
N GLY A 49 28.76 -4.14 13.13
CA GLY A 49 29.29 -5.18 12.23
C GLY A 49 28.49 -6.50 12.19
N ASP A 50 28.17 -7.06 13.36
CA ASP A 50 27.64 -8.43 13.48
C ASP A 50 26.10 -8.54 13.45
N GLY A 51 25.41 -7.40 13.24
CA GLY A 51 23.95 -7.31 13.29
C GLY A 51 23.40 -7.02 14.70
N ILE A 52 22.10 -7.25 14.88
CA ILE A 52 21.40 -7.07 16.17
C ILE A 52 21.12 -8.42 16.85
N THR A 53 20.97 -8.40 18.16
CA THR A 53 20.63 -9.58 18.99
C THR A 53 19.12 -9.81 19.09
N GLU A 54 18.72 -10.98 19.59
CA GLU A 54 17.32 -11.28 19.95
C GLU A 54 16.75 -10.24 20.93
N ALA A 55 17.54 -9.76 21.90
CA ALA A 55 17.08 -8.79 22.90
C ALA A 55 16.82 -7.40 22.29
N GLU A 56 17.67 -6.97 21.36
CA GLU A 56 17.46 -5.74 20.59
C GLU A 56 16.25 -5.88 19.66
N ALA A 57 16.08 -7.02 18.97
CA ALA A 57 14.91 -7.28 18.14
C ALA A 57 13.58 -7.22 18.94
N LYS A 58 13.56 -7.79 20.16
CA LYS A 58 12.41 -7.66 21.08
C LYS A 58 12.16 -6.22 21.52
N THR A 59 13.23 -5.46 21.77
CA THR A 59 13.13 -4.05 22.18
C THR A 59 12.58 -3.18 21.05
N ILE A 60 13.03 -3.40 19.82
CA ILE A 60 12.55 -2.74 18.60
C ILE A 60 11.07 -3.07 18.33
N ALA A 61 10.69 -4.35 18.43
CA ALA A 61 9.30 -4.77 18.24
C ALA A 61 8.36 -4.26 19.35
N ALA A 62 8.83 -4.20 20.60
CA ALA A 62 8.08 -3.61 21.72
C ALA A 62 7.93 -2.08 21.58
N ALA A 63 8.94 -1.38 21.07
CA ALA A 63 8.84 0.06 20.76
C ALA A 63 7.83 0.35 19.63
N ALA A 64 7.67 -0.57 18.68
CA ALA A 64 6.75 -0.42 17.55
C ALA A 64 5.29 -0.79 17.86
N LEU A 65 5.04 -1.74 18.76
CA LEU A 65 3.68 -2.18 19.15
C LEU A 65 3.55 -2.33 20.68
N PRO A 66 3.75 -1.26 21.48
CA PRO A 66 3.91 -1.33 22.94
C PRO A 66 2.69 -1.88 23.70
N ASP A 67 1.48 -1.73 23.16
CA ASP A 67 0.26 -2.27 23.76
C ASP A 67 0.13 -3.80 23.66
N ILE A 68 0.95 -4.44 22.81
CA ILE A 68 0.82 -5.86 22.47
C ILE A 68 2.12 -6.64 22.74
N VAL A 69 3.27 -6.09 22.32
CA VAL A 69 4.58 -6.75 22.39
C VAL A 69 5.37 -6.25 23.59
N ARG A 70 5.77 -7.14 24.50
CA ARG A 70 6.64 -6.81 25.64
C ARG A 70 7.97 -7.52 25.51
N ALA A 71 9.07 -6.83 25.77
CA ALA A 71 10.41 -7.39 25.57
C ALA A 71 10.71 -8.61 26.47
N GLU A 72 9.99 -8.75 27.57
CA GLU A 72 10.10 -9.84 28.55
C GLU A 72 9.32 -11.10 28.14
N THR A 73 8.20 -10.95 27.42
CA THR A 73 7.30 -12.07 27.05
C THR A 73 7.36 -12.47 25.58
N ALA A 74 7.81 -11.59 24.71
CA ALA A 74 7.89 -11.83 23.28
C ALA A 74 8.76 -13.05 22.94
N ARG A 75 8.24 -13.88 22.04
CA ARG A 75 8.91 -15.02 21.42
C ARG A 75 9.62 -14.55 20.16
N VAL A 76 10.79 -15.07 19.87
CA VAL A 76 11.55 -14.73 18.66
C VAL A 76 11.95 -15.99 17.90
N ARG A 77 11.92 -15.89 16.58
CA ARG A 77 12.43 -16.89 15.64
C ARG A 77 13.26 -16.17 14.57
N LEU A 78 14.51 -16.60 14.36
CA LEU A 78 15.33 -16.10 13.25
C LEU A 78 15.07 -16.96 12.00
N GLU A 79 14.59 -16.36 10.92
CA GLU A 79 14.46 -17.00 9.61
C GLU A 79 14.97 -16.07 8.50
N ARG A 80 15.86 -16.58 7.62
CA ARG A 80 16.37 -15.88 6.41
C ARG A 80 16.98 -14.48 6.64
N GLY A 81 17.47 -14.20 7.86
CA GLY A 81 18.01 -12.89 8.22
C GLY A 81 16.97 -11.90 8.78
N LEU A 82 15.73 -12.34 9.03
CA LEU A 82 14.72 -11.59 9.78
C LEU A 82 14.48 -12.23 11.15
N PHE A 83 14.45 -11.41 12.20
CA PHE A 83 13.85 -11.78 13.47
C PHE A 83 12.34 -11.61 13.37
N ASP A 84 11.63 -12.72 13.53
CA ASP A 84 10.18 -12.82 13.61
C ASP A 84 9.80 -12.82 15.11
N VAL A 85 9.36 -11.65 15.59
CA VAL A 85 9.04 -11.36 16.99
C VAL A 85 7.52 -11.43 17.18
N SER A 86 7.05 -12.29 18.08
CA SER A 86 5.60 -12.48 18.31
C SER A 86 5.23 -12.47 19.79
N ASP A 87 4.12 -11.82 20.11
CA ASP A 87 3.56 -11.75 21.47
C ASP A 87 2.03 -11.60 21.40
N SER A 88 1.36 -11.73 22.55
CA SER A 88 -0.07 -11.53 22.66
C SER A 88 -0.49 -10.92 24.00
N ASN A 89 -1.61 -10.20 23.97
CA ASN A 89 -2.32 -9.77 25.16
C ASN A 89 -3.72 -10.44 25.17
N ALA A 90 -4.60 -10.05 26.10
CA ALA A 90 -5.92 -10.68 26.25
C ALA A 90 -6.89 -10.43 25.07
N THR A 91 -6.58 -9.51 24.14
CA THR A 91 -7.48 -9.07 23.06
C THR A 91 -6.83 -9.01 21.67
N ARG A 92 -5.50 -9.10 21.57
CA ARG A 92 -4.71 -8.97 20.32
C ARG A 92 -3.51 -9.90 20.32
N GLN A 93 -3.11 -10.35 19.12
CA GLN A 93 -1.82 -10.99 18.87
C GLN A 93 -1.06 -10.15 17.84
N ALA A 94 0.25 -9.98 18.05
CA ALA A 94 1.13 -9.27 17.14
C ALA A 94 2.28 -10.18 16.65
N GLN A 95 2.73 -9.90 15.43
CA GLN A 95 3.92 -10.46 14.80
C GLN A 95 4.68 -9.32 14.12
N VAL A 96 5.97 -9.14 14.40
CA VAL A 96 6.81 -8.06 13.88
C VAL A 96 8.07 -8.66 13.25
N ARG A 97 8.42 -8.23 12.04
CA ARG A 97 9.58 -8.69 11.28
C ARG A 97 10.64 -7.60 11.29
N VAL A 98 11.81 -7.91 11.86
CA VAL A 98 12.95 -7.00 12.04
C VAL A 98 14.15 -7.55 11.28
N ASP A 99 14.80 -6.76 10.44
CA ASP A 99 16.06 -7.14 9.77
C ASP A 99 17.17 -7.36 10.81
N ALA A 100 17.76 -8.56 10.81
CA ALA A 100 18.73 -8.98 11.81
C ALA A 100 20.11 -8.31 11.68
N ARG A 101 20.36 -7.56 10.61
CA ARG A 101 21.62 -6.85 10.34
C ARG A 101 21.50 -5.35 10.62
N THR A 102 20.32 -4.75 10.44
CA THR A 102 20.09 -3.29 10.55
C THR A 102 19.19 -2.89 11.71
N GLY A 103 18.33 -3.78 12.20
CA GLY A 103 17.26 -3.45 13.14
C GLY A 103 16.04 -2.79 12.50
N GLU A 104 15.96 -2.73 11.18
CA GLU A 104 14.85 -2.11 10.45
C GLU A 104 13.59 -3.00 10.48
N ILE A 105 12.42 -2.41 10.75
CA ILE A 105 11.15 -3.14 10.72
C ILE A 105 10.66 -3.26 9.27
N THR A 106 10.70 -4.49 8.74
CA THR A 106 10.27 -4.86 7.38
C THR A 106 8.81 -5.31 7.31
N GLY A 107 8.13 -5.42 8.45
CA GLY A 107 6.68 -5.51 8.51
C GLY A 107 6.13 -5.90 9.87
N PHE A 108 4.81 -5.85 10.02
CA PHE A 108 4.07 -6.43 11.15
C PHE A 108 2.64 -6.80 10.76
N VAL A 109 2.05 -7.71 11.55
CA VAL A 109 0.63 -8.11 11.49
C VAL A 109 0.04 -8.07 12.90
N VAL A 110 -1.11 -7.40 13.05
CA VAL A 110 -1.91 -7.37 14.28
C VAL A 110 -3.23 -8.10 14.03
N HIS A 111 -3.35 -9.29 14.64
CA HIS A 111 -4.58 -10.06 14.61
C HIS A 111 -5.51 -9.64 15.76
N VAL A 112 -6.74 -9.25 15.41
CA VAL A 112 -7.79 -8.82 16.34
C VAL A 112 -8.93 -9.86 16.29
N PRO A 113 -8.93 -10.87 17.18
CA PRO A 113 -9.95 -11.93 17.19
C PRO A 113 -11.33 -11.46 17.66
N ALA A 114 -11.42 -10.30 18.32
CA ALA A 114 -12.66 -9.77 18.90
C ALA A 114 -13.53 -9.03 17.86
N LEU A 115 -14.25 -9.76 17.01
CA LEU A 115 -15.23 -9.21 16.05
C LEU A 115 -16.63 -8.93 16.64
N ALA A 116 -16.83 -9.10 17.95
CA ALA A 116 -18.13 -8.93 18.60
C ALA A 116 -18.47 -7.44 18.81
N GLY A 117 -19.70 -7.03 18.45
CA GLY A 117 -20.16 -5.64 18.58
C GLY A 117 -19.62 -4.68 17.51
N ARG A 118 -18.84 -5.18 16.54
CA ARG A 118 -18.35 -4.42 15.39
C ARG A 118 -19.51 -4.11 14.42
N PRO A 119 -19.60 -2.91 13.82
CA PRO A 119 -20.66 -2.58 12.86
C PRO A 119 -20.60 -3.44 11.60
N ALA A 120 -21.70 -3.51 10.86
CA ALA A 120 -21.74 -4.18 9.55
C ALA A 120 -20.97 -3.39 8.48
N GLU A 121 -21.22 -2.09 8.40
CA GLU A 121 -20.58 -1.16 7.47
C GLU A 121 -19.31 -0.53 8.04
N PRO A 122 -18.31 -0.18 7.21
CA PRO A 122 -17.13 0.56 7.64
C PRO A 122 -17.51 1.95 8.17
N VAL A 123 -16.72 2.47 9.11
CA VAL A 123 -16.86 3.82 9.67
C VAL A 123 -16.00 4.82 8.90
N LEU A 124 -14.80 4.40 8.51
CA LEU A 124 -13.90 5.19 7.67
C LEU A 124 -14.22 4.99 6.18
N THR A 125 -13.83 5.96 5.37
CA THR A 125 -13.76 5.84 3.91
C THR A 125 -12.38 5.35 3.45
N MET A 126 -12.30 5.01 2.16
CA MET A 126 -11.02 4.74 1.47
C MET A 126 -10.11 5.97 1.40
N GLU A 127 -10.65 7.18 1.44
CA GLU A 127 -9.87 8.43 1.37
C GLU A 127 -9.21 8.74 2.72
N GLU A 128 -9.97 8.65 3.82
CA GLU A 128 -9.44 8.77 5.18
C GLU A 128 -8.41 7.67 5.50
N THR A 129 -8.72 6.42 5.12
CA THR A 129 -7.76 5.29 5.15
C THR A 129 -6.45 5.65 4.45
N TYR A 130 -6.53 6.27 3.27
CA TYR A 130 -5.36 6.57 2.48
C TYR A 130 -4.48 7.64 3.14
N GLY A 131 -5.09 8.68 3.73
CA GLY A 131 -4.38 9.66 4.53
C GLY A 131 -3.66 9.03 5.74
N ILE A 132 -4.32 8.12 6.46
CA ILE A 132 -3.72 7.37 7.57
C ILE A 132 -2.50 6.54 7.10
N ALA A 133 -2.58 5.91 5.92
CA ALA A 133 -1.48 5.15 5.35
C ALA A 133 -0.30 6.04 4.89
N GLU A 134 -0.57 7.24 4.35
CA GLU A 134 0.47 8.22 4.00
C GLU A 134 1.14 8.82 5.25
N GLU A 135 0.37 9.15 6.29
CA GLU A 135 0.87 9.67 7.58
C GLU A 135 1.80 8.65 8.27
N PHE A 136 1.37 7.39 8.35
CA PHE A 136 2.19 6.29 8.89
C PHE A 136 3.53 6.10 8.16
N LEU A 137 3.58 6.31 6.84
CA LEU A 137 4.83 6.24 6.07
C LEU A 137 5.68 7.51 6.22
N ALA A 138 5.05 8.68 6.39
CA ALA A 138 5.74 9.94 6.63
C ALA A 138 6.48 9.95 7.97
N ASP A 139 5.84 9.47 9.04
CA ASP A 139 6.45 9.30 10.37
C ASP A 139 7.65 8.35 10.37
N ARG A 140 7.68 7.40 9.43
CA ARG A 140 8.79 6.45 9.22
C ARG A 140 9.88 6.98 8.29
N GLY A 141 9.66 8.12 7.62
CA GLY A 141 10.54 8.65 6.58
C GLY A 141 10.54 7.83 5.27
N GLU A 142 9.55 6.95 5.08
CA GLU A 142 9.49 5.96 4.00
C GLU A 142 8.72 6.44 2.76
N THR A 143 8.35 7.72 2.69
CA THR A 143 7.66 8.32 1.53
C THR A 143 8.58 8.59 0.33
N ALA A 144 9.90 8.53 0.52
CA ALA A 144 10.88 8.62 -0.56
C ALA A 144 10.79 7.41 -1.50
N ASP A 145 10.95 7.65 -2.80
CA ASP A 145 10.86 6.63 -3.86
C ASP A 145 9.54 5.82 -3.88
N LEU A 146 8.43 6.31 -3.33
CA LEU A 146 7.10 5.72 -3.53
C LEU A 146 6.33 6.41 -4.65
N ALA A 147 5.61 5.61 -5.45
CA ALA A 147 4.58 6.09 -6.35
C ALA A 147 3.25 6.28 -5.60
N ALA A 148 2.34 7.07 -6.17
CA ALA A 148 0.96 7.15 -5.70
C ALA A 148 0.32 5.75 -5.65
N ALA A 149 -0.55 5.49 -4.67
CA ALA A 149 -1.11 4.14 -4.48
C ALA A 149 -1.84 3.59 -5.71
N VAL A 150 -1.30 2.49 -6.24
CA VAL A 150 -1.80 1.77 -7.43
C VAL A 150 -2.73 0.59 -7.06
N GLY A 151 -2.84 0.25 -5.78
CA GLY A 151 -3.83 -0.69 -5.26
C GLY A 151 -4.59 -0.10 -4.08
N LYS A 152 -5.92 -0.13 -4.13
CA LYS A 152 -6.83 0.29 -3.06
C LYS A 152 -8.05 -0.65 -3.04
N TYR A 153 -8.26 -1.38 -1.95
CA TYR A 153 -9.36 -2.37 -1.86
C TYR A 153 -9.95 -2.47 -0.44
N TYR A 154 -11.13 -3.09 -0.34
CA TYR A 154 -11.82 -3.38 0.92
C TYR A 154 -12.00 -4.89 1.09
N THR A 155 -11.74 -5.42 2.28
CA THR A 155 -12.02 -6.82 2.63
C THR A 155 -12.86 -6.87 3.91
N PRO A 156 -14.18 -7.15 3.81
CA PRO A 156 -15.04 -7.31 4.98
C PRO A 156 -14.63 -8.53 5.81
N HIS A 157 -14.84 -8.46 7.13
CA HIS A 157 -14.60 -9.60 8.01
C HIS A 157 -15.84 -10.47 8.10
N LYS A 158 -15.66 -11.78 8.26
CA LYS A 158 -16.75 -12.71 8.61
C LYS A 158 -16.59 -13.20 10.03
N ASN A 159 -17.61 -13.00 10.85
CA ASN A 159 -17.63 -13.48 12.23
C ASN A 159 -17.84 -15.00 12.24
N GLU A 160 -16.80 -15.77 12.54
CA GLU A 160 -16.86 -17.25 12.51
C GLU A 160 -17.91 -17.84 13.47
N ARG A 161 -18.25 -17.13 14.56
CA ARG A 161 -19.19 -17.59 15.59
C ARG A 161 -20.65 -17.34 15.24
N THR A 162 -20.97 -16.27 14.51
CA THR A 162 -22.35 -15.91 14.14
C THR A 162 -22.65 -16.07 12.66
N GLY A 163 -21.63 -16.19 11.82
CA GLY A 163 -21.73 -16.21 10.36
C GLY A 163 -21.92 -14.83 9.72
N GLU A 164 -22.09 -13.78 10.53
CA GLU A 164 -22.37 -12.41 10.09
C GLU A 164 -21.16 -11.77 9.40
N THR A 165 -21.40 -11.02 8.32
CA THR A 165 -20.41 -10.12 7.74
C THR A 165 -20.37 -8.83 8.56
N VAL A 166 -19.17 -8.39 8.93
CA VAL A 166 -18.92 -7.15 9.68
C VAL A 166 -17.83 -6.31 9.01
N ALA A 167 -17.73 -5.05 9.42
CA ALA A 167 -16.81 -4.08 8.88
C ALA A 167 -15.39 -4.63 8.77
N GLY A 168 -14.78 -4.41 7.62
CA GLY A 168 -13.53 -5.04 7.23
C GLY A 168 -12.27 -4.32 7.68
N TYR A 169 -11.27 -4.45 6.84
CA TYR A 169 -10.14 -3.55 6.73
C TYR A 169 -10.07 -3.02 5.30
N TYR A 170 -9.46 -1.86 5.13
CA TYR A 170 -9.05 -1.37 3.81
C TYR A 170 -7.56 -1.64 3.63
N GLY A 171 -7.17 -2.03 2.42
CA GLY A 171 -5.76 -2.23 2.07
C GLY A 171 -5.30 -1.24 1.00
N VAL A 172 -4.10 -0.73 1.18
CA VAL A 172 -3.41 0.22 0.29
C VAL A 172 -2.06 -0.36 -0.12
N ALA A 173 -1.80 -0.41 -1.42
CA ALA A 173 -0.51 -0.80 -2.00
C ALA A 173 0.17 0.42 -2.65
N LEU A 174 1.34 0.79 -2.10
CA LEU A 174 2.19 1.88 -2.58
C LEU A 174 3.45 1.26 -3.17
N HIS A 175 3.55 1.24 -4.49
CA HIS A 175 4.68 0.61 -5.17
C HIS A 175 5.87 1.57 -5.21
N ARG A 176 7.08 1.02 -5.13
CA ARG A 176 8.31 1.80 -5.28
C ARG A 176 8.41 2.35 -6.70
N SER A 177 8.67 3.65 -6.82
CA SER A 177 9.12 4.29 -8.06
C SER A 177 10.64 4.13 -8.21
N ILE A 178 11.11 3.57 -9.32
CA ILE A 178 12.52 3.58 -9.72
C ILE A 178 12.61 4.37 -11.03
N ARG A 179 13.44 5.42 -11.04
CA ARG A 179 13.60 6.34 -12.20
C ARG A 179 12.28 6.96 -12.68
N GLY A 180 11.29 7.11 -11.79
CA GLY A 180 9.96 7.65 -12.11
C GLY A 180 8.91 6.61 -12.53
N ILE A 181 9.30 5.34 -12.72
CA ILE A 181 8.41 4.24 -13.10
C ILE A 181 8.12 3.35 -11.88
N PRO A 182 6.85 3.03 -11.57
CA PRO A 182 6.52 2.12 -10.46
C PRO A 182 6.98 0.68 -10.74
N CYS A 183 7.34 -0.05 -9.69
CA CYS A 183 7.55 -1.50 -9.76
C CYS A 183 6.21 -2.25 -9.88
N ALA A 184 6.24 -3.50 -10.34
CA ALA A 184 5.06 -4.35 -10.42
C ALA A 184 4.65 -4.94 -9.06
N TRP A 185 5.63 -5.15 -8.18
CA TRP A 185 5.46 -5.71 -6.83
C TRP A 185 6.25 -4.98 -5.73
N ASN A 186 7.48 -4.53 -6.01
CA ASN A 186 8.33 -3.85 -5.01
C ASN A 186 7.64 -2.62 -4.39
N GLY A 187 7.68 -2.47 -3.06
CA GLY A 187 7.05 -1.36 -2.35
C GLY A 187 6.49 -1.75 -0.97
N CYS A 188 5.42 -1.06 -0.55
CA CYS A 188 4.77 -1.22 0.75
C CYS A 188 3.28 -1.58 0.62
N TRP A 189 2.80 -2.41 1.53
CA TRP A 189 1.39 -2.81 1.68
C TRP A 189 0.92 -2.48 3.10
N ILE A 190 -0.22 -1.79 3.22
CA ILE A 190 -0.77 -1.36 4.52
C ILE A 190 -2.23 -1.79 4.59
N ASP A 191 -2.60 -2.53 5.65
CA ASP A 191 -4.01 -2.80 6.00
C ASP A 191 -4.41 -1.93 7.20
N VAL A 192 -5.43 -1.09 7.04
CA VAL A 192 -5.99 -0.21 8.06
C VAL A 192 -7.36 -0.73 8.52
N ASP A 193 -7.61 -0.75 9.82
CA ASP A 193 -8.90 -1.16 10.37
C ASP A 193 -10.02 -0.18 9.97
N ALA A 194 -11.03 -0.64 9.24
CA ALA A 194 -12.09 0.22 8.69
C ALA A 194 -13.08 0.77 9.74
N VAL A 195 -12.84 0.54 11.04
CA VAL A 195 -13.63 1.05 12.17
C VAL A 195 -12.76 1.86 13.13
N THR A 196 -11.54 1.41 13.44
CA THR A 196 -10.67 2.09 14.43
C THR A 196 -9.58 2.97 13.82
N GLY A 197 -9.29 2.86 12.52
CA GLY A 197 -8.17 3.56 11.88
C GLY A 197 -6.78 3.01 12.25
N GLU A 198 -6.72 1.94 13.06
CA GLU A 198 -5.45 1.35 13.47
C GLU A 198 -4.77 0.62 12.30
N ILE A 199 -3.47 0.83 12.12
CA ILE A 199 -2.66 0.01 11.21
C ILE A 199 -2.63 -1.43 11.74
N ARG A 200 -3.23 -2.35 11.00
CA ARG A 200 -3.30 -3.78 11.35
C ARG A 200 -2.32 -4.63 10.57
N ARG A 201 -1.83 -4.13 9.44
CA ARG A 201 -0.70 -4.72 8.72
C ARG A 201 0.13 -3.62 8.11
N TYR A 202 1.43 -3.83 8.13
CA TYR A 202 2.37 -3.13 7.28
C TYR A 202 3.36 -4.18 6.80
N ASP A 203 3.55 -4.33 5.49
CA ASP A 203 4.62 -5.13 4.92
C ASP A 203 5.43 -4.28 3.94
N ARG A 204 6.75 -4.34 4.06
CA ARG A 204 7.71 -3.67 3.17
C ARG A 204 8.53 -4.71 2.42
N PHE A 205 8.41 -4.70 1.10
CA PHE A 205 9.07 -5.61 0.17
C PHE A 205 9.97 -4.78 -0.75
N TRP A 206 11.12 -4.37 -0.23
CA TRP A 206 12.02 -3.40 -0.88
C TRP A 206 13.27 -4.06 -1.52
N ASP A 207 13.20 -5.38 -1.76
CA ASP A 207 14.33 -6.27 -2.09
C ASP A 207 14.94 -6.06 -3.50
N LEU A 208 14.41 -5.12 -4.29
CA LEU A 208 14.90 -4.86 -5.64
C LEU A 208 16.10 -3.91 -5.60
N ASP A 209 17.25 -4.42 -6.04
CA ASP A 209 18.38 -3.57 -6.43
C ASP A 209 18.00 -2.72 -7.65
N ALA A 210 17.93 -1.40 -7.45
CA ALA A 210 17.59 -0.44 -8.49
C ALA A 210 18.64 -0.37 -9.60
N ALA A 211 19.88 -0.82 -9.38
CA ALA A 211 20.89 -0.94 -10.42
C ALA A 211 20.56 -2.03 -11.47
N ARG A 212 19.52 -2.85 -11.24
CA ARG A 212 18.97 -3.81 -12.21
C ARG A 212 17.91 -3.22 -13.14
N CYS A 213 17.49 -1.97 -12.92
CA CYS A 213 16.46 -1.28 -13.71
C CYS A 213 17.12 -0.38 -14.76
N THR A 214 17.86 -1.00 -15.70
CA THR A 214 18.81 -0.31 -16.59
C THR A 214 18.25 0.14 -17.93
N ALA A 215 17.17 -0.46 -18.42
CA ALA A 215 16.54 -0.13 -19.70
C ALA A 215 16.19 1.37 -19.84
N ASP A 216 15.94 1.84 -21.07
CA ASP A 216 15.31 3.15 -21.23
C ASP A 216 13.92 3.15 -20.57
N THR A 217 13.47 4.32 -20.10
CA THR A 217 12.14 4.52 -19.50
C THR A 217 11.11 4.97 -20.54
N GLU A 218 11.53 5.37 -21.74
CA GLU A 218 10.63 5.57 -22.87
C GLU A 218 10.29 4.20 -23.52
N PRO A 219 9.00 3.80 -23.56
CA PRO A 219 8.60 2.52 -24.16
C PRO A 219 8.65 2.61 -25.69
N ALA A 220 9.05 1.53 -26.36
CA ALA A 220 9.09 1.48 -27.82
C ALA A 220 7.76 1.04 -28.45
N ILE A 221 6.83 0.49 -27.65
CA ILE A 221 5.44 0.21 -28.04
C ILE A 221 4.46 0.98 -27.16
N THR A 222 3.30 1.31 -27.72
CA THR A 222 2.19 1.98 -27.04
C THR A 222 1.44 1.07 -26.08
N ALA A 223 0.58 1.68 -25.24
CA ALA A 223 -0.35 0.96 -24.38
C ALA A 223 -1.34 0.11 -25.20
N GLU A 224 -1.79 0.64 -26.34
CA GLU A 224 -2.74 0.02 -27.25
C GLU A 224 -2.15 -1.22 -27.95
N GLU A 225 -0.89 -1.13 -28.40
CA GLU A 225 -0.14 -2.28 -28.94
C GLU A 225 0.09 -3.37 -27.88
N ALA A 226 0.36 -2.97 -26.62
CA ALA A 226 0.48 -3.92 -25.52
C ALA A 226 -0.86 -4.61 -25.19
N GLU A 227 -1.99 -3.90 -25.26
CA GLU A 227 -3.31 -4.52 -25.17
C GLU A 227 -3.59 -5.48 -26.32
N GLU A 228 -3.09 -5.22 -27.54
CA GLU A 228 -3.21 -6.16 -28.67
C GLU A 228 -2.39 -7.44 -28.46
N SER A 229 -1.12 -7.33 -28.04
CA SER A 229 -0.30 -8.49 -27.64
C SER A 229 -0.95 -9.29 -26.51
N ALA A 230 -1.46 -8.63 -25.47
CA ALA A 230 -2.14 -9.27 -24.34
C ALA A 230 -3.42 -10.01 -24.80
N ARG A 231 -4.21 -9.40 -25.67
CA ARG A 231 -5.45 -9.99 -26.23
C ARG A 231 -5.15 -11.22 -27.08
N GLY A 232 -4.14 -11.16 -27.95
CA GLY A 232 -3.70 -12.31 -28.75
C GLY A 232 -3.22 -13.47 -27.86
N TYR A 233 -2.34 -13.20 -26.89
CA TYR A 233 -1.87 -14.21 -25.95
C TYR A 233 -3.00 -14.85 -25.13
N ILE A 234 -3.96 -14.07 -24.64
CA ILE A 234 -5.12 -14.57 -23.90
C ILE A 234 -5.96 -15.50 -24.79
N GLN A 235 -6.21 -15.10 -26.03
CA GLN A 235 -7.00 -15.88 -26.99
C GLN A 235 -6.31 -17.20 -27.37
N ASP A 236 -5.00 -17.19 -27.61
CA ASP A 236 -4.23 -18.39 -27.95
C ASP A 236 -4.04 -19.34 -26.75
N THR A 237 -3.94 -18.80 -25.53
CA THR A 237 -3.65 -19.59 -24.31
C THR A 237 -4.91 -20.13 -23.63
N TYR A 238 -6.01 -19.35 -23.61
CA TYR A 238 -7.23 -19.68 -22.86
C TYR A 238 -8.50 -19.76 -23.72
N GLY A 239 -8.41 -19.41 -25.01
CA GLY A 239 -9.56 -19.28 -25.90
C GLY A 239 -10.35 -17.98 -25.66
N GLU A 240 -11.58 -17.95 -26.15
CA GLU A 240 -12.49 -16.81 -25.96
C GLU A 240 -12.95 -16.73 -24.49
N LEU A 241 -12.57 -15.67 -23.79
CA LEU A 241 -13.01 -15.38 -22.43
C LEU A 241 -14.25 -14.47 -22.45
N SER A 242 -15.39 -15.01 -21.96
CA SER A 242 -16.66 -14.28 -21.91
C SER A 242 -16.54 -12.97 -21.12
N GLY A 243 -16.92 -11.86 -21.74
CA GLY A 243 -16.88 -10.54 -21.13
C GLY A 243 -15.48 -9.97 -20.87
N LEU A 244 -14.44 -10.49 -21.53
CA LEU A 244 -13.06 -9.98 -21.43
C LEU A 244 -13.02 -8.46 -21.60
N THR A 245 -12.61 -7.76 -20.55
CA THR A 245 -12.55 -6.30 -20.49
C THR A 245 -11.21 -5.85 -19.94
N PHE A 246 -10.42 -5.18 -20.77
CA PHE A 246 -9.21 -4.49 -20.33
C PHE A 246 -9.59 -3.26 -19.49
N ARG A 247 -8.81 -3.01 -18.43
CA ARG A 247 -9.07 -1.97 -17.41
C ARG A 247 -8.03 -0.88 -17.42
N SER A 248 -6.77 -1.24 -17.65
CA SER A 248 -5.65 -0.32 -17.82
C SER A 248 -4.45 -1.04 -18.41
N ALA A 249 -3.65 -0.31 -19.19
CA ALA A 249 -2.24 -0.61 -19.38
C ALA A 249 -1.42 0.40 -18.55
N THR A 250 -0.45 -0.07 -17.77
CA THR A 250 0.40 0.80 -16.95
C THR A 250 1.85 0.37 -17.05
N LEU A 251 2.73 1.33 -17.35
CA LEU A 251 4.15 1.09 -17.50
C LEU A 251 4.79 0.83 -16.12
N VAL A 252 5.47 -0.30 -15.97
CA VAL A 252 6.07 -0.78 -14.71
C VAL A 252 7.45 -1.41 -14.94
N TRP A 253 8.27 -1.47 -13.89
CA TRP A 253 9.34 -2.46 -13.79
C TRP A 253 8.75 -3.80 -13.39
N ALA A 254 8.77 -4.82 -14.25
CA ALA A 254 8.16 -6.13 -13.98
C ALA A 254 9.04 -7.03 -13.09
N ASP A 255 9.27 -6.59 -11.86
CA ASP A 255 10.13 -7.25 -10.88
C ASP A 255 9.59 -8.61 -10.40
N ASN A 256 8.27 -8.82 -10.48
CA ASN A 256 7.63 -10.13 -10.32
C ASN A 256 7.99 -11.15 -11.41
N SER A 257 8.36 -10.68 -12.61
CA SER A 257 8.62 -11.49 -13.80
C SER A 257 10.11 -11.61 -14.14
N ALA A 258 10.97 -10.85 -13.45
CA ALA A 258 12.40 -10.81 -13.70
C ALA A 258 13.12 -12.04 -13.11
N PRO A 259 14.08 -12.67 -13.82
CA PRO A 259 14.94 -13.69 -13.23
C PRO A 259 15.79 -13.07 -12.11
N ALA A 260 16.02 -13.83 -11.02
CA ALA A 260 16.54 -13.31 -9.75
C ALA A 260 17.84 -12.48 -9.82
N THR A 261 18.67 -12.70 -10.85
CA THR A 261 19.96 -12.00 -11.04
C THR A 261 20.09 -11.30 -12.39
N GLY A 262 18.99 -11.14 -13.16
CA GLY A 262 19.00 -10.45 -14.46
C GLY A 262 18.59 -8.97 -14.35
N GLU A 263 18.62 -8.27 -15.49
CA GLU A 263 17.91 -6.99 -15.65
C GLU A 263 16.41 -7.16 -15.34
N VAL A 264 15.77 -6.13 -14.77
CA VAL A 264 14.31 -6.08 -14.64
C VAL A 264 13.74 -5.43 -15.88
N PRO A 265 12.88 -6.10 -16.66
CA PRO A 265 12.33 -5.53 -17.87
C PRO A 265 11.34 -4.41 -17.55
N LEU A 266 11.35 -3.38 -18.41
CA LEU A 266 10.27 -2.40 -18.48
C LEU A 266 9.10 -3.05 -19.23
N ALA A 267 7.91 -3.06 -18.64
CA ALA A 267 6.74 -3.74 -19.17
C ALA A 267 5.47 -2.92 -19.03
N TRP A 268 4.54 -3.12 -19.96
CA TRP A 268 3.15 -2.74 -19.78
C TRP A 268 2.44 -3.82 -18.95
N LYS A 269 2.03 -3.47 -17.73
CA LYS A 269 1.07 -4.26 -16.94
C LYS A 269 -0.34 -3.97 -17.48
N VAL A 270 -0.83 -4.87 -18.31
CA VAL A 270 -2.16 -4.84 -18.91
C VAL A 270 -3.13 -5.57 -17.99
N SER A 271 -3.92 -4.83 -17.20
CA SER A 271 -4.86 -5.37 -16.22
C SER A 271 -6.25 -5.57 -16.84
N PHE A 272 -6.91 -6.69 -16.56
CA PHE A 272 -8.18 -7.09 -17.17
C PHE A 272 -9.08 -7.89 -16.23
N ASP A 273 -10.36 -8.01 -16.55
CA ASP A 273 -11.26 -9.01 -15.97
C ASP A 273 -12.16 -9.66 -17.03
N ASP A 274 -12.83 -10.75 -16.63
CA ASP A 274 -13.80 -11.50 -17.41
C ASP A 274 -15.04 -11.81 -16.55
N ASP A 275 -16.02 -12.52 -17.11
CA ASP A 275 -17.23 -12.92 -16.38
C ASP A 275 -16.93 -13.83 -15.18
N TYR A 276 -15.85 -14.63 -15.23
CA TYR A 276 -15.43 -15.49 -14.13
C TYR A 276 -14.86 -14.68 -12.95
N TYR A 277 -13.92 -13.77 -13.18
CA TYR A 277 -13.37 -12.90 -12.12
C TYR A 277 -14.47 -12.03 -11.51
N ARG A 278 -15.36 -11.46 -12.33
CA ARG A 278 -16.53 -10.70 -11.83
C ARG A 278 -17.53 -11.57 -11.07
N SER A 279 -17.61 -12.88 -11.34
CA SER A 279 -18.41 -13.83 -10.54
C SER A 279 -17.85 -14.11 -9.14
N LEU A 280 -16.54 -13.86 -8.90
CA LEU A 280 -15.92 -14.06 -7.59
C LEU A 280 -16.35 -13.03 -6.54
N GLY A 281 -17.05 -11.96 -6.93
CA GLY A 281 -17.51 -10.90 -6.02
C GLY A 281 -16.37 -10.03 -5.44
N THR A 282 -15.19 -10.08 -6.07
CA THR A 282 -14.00 -9.31 -5.66
C THR A 282 -13.57 -8.37 -6.78
N LEU A 283 -12.94 -7.24 -6.44
CA LEU A 283 -12.37 -6.30 -7.40
C LEU A 283 -10.99 -6.73 -7.92
N LEU A 284 -10.76 -8.05 -8.03
CA LEU A 284 -9.50 -8.59 -8.54
C LEU A 284 -9.51 -8.54 -10.07
N THR A 285 -8.53 -7.83 -10.64
CA THR A 285 -8.16 -7.95 -12.05
C THR A 285 -7.04 -8.99 -12.20
N ALA A 286 -7.10 -9.79 -13.25
CA ALA A 286 -5.91 -10.48 -13.77
C ALA A 286 -4.98 -9.47 -14.46
N ALA A 287 -3.74 -9.87 -14.77
CA ALA A 287 -2.79 -9.02 -15.48
C ALA A 287 -1.93 -9.81 -16.47
N VAL A 288 -1.67 -9.23 -17.64
CA VAL A 288 -0.60 -9.64 -18.56
C VAL A 288 0.54 -8.65 -18.43
N PHE A 289 1.78 -9.12 -18.39
CA PHE A 289 2.97 -8.27 -18.48
C PHE A 289 3.57 -8.41 -19.88
N VAL A 290 3.58 -7.30 -20.62
CA VAL A 290 4.07 -7.24 -22.00
C VAL A 290 5.34 -6.40 -22.02
N ASP A 291 6.43 -6.92 -22.58
CA ASP A 291 7.69 -6.17 -22.70
C ASP A 291 7.47 -4.87 -23.48
N ALA A 292 7.81 -3.73 -22.87
CA ALA A 292 7.52 -2.41 -23.41
C ALA A 292 8.44 -2.00 -24.59
N ARG A 293 9.33 -2.89 -25.03
CA ARG A 293 10.26 -2.69 -26.14
C ARG A 293 10.00 -3.66 -27.31
N THR A 294 9.54 -4.88 -27.05
CA THR A 294 9.33 -5.92 -28.07
C THR A 294 7.87 -6.28 -28.32
N GLY A 295 6.96 -6.01 -27.38
CA GLY A 295 5.58 -6.50 -27.42
C GLY A 295 5.43 -7.99 -27.09
N GLU A 296 6.48 -8.66 -26.62
CA GLU A 296 6.46 -10.05 -26.17
C GLU A 296 5.78 -10.18 -24.79
N VAL A 297 4.96 -11.22 -24.59
CA VAL A 297 4.34 -11.47 -23.28
C VAL A 297 5.33 -12.18 -22.36
N LEU A 298 5.71 -11.49 -21.28
CA LEU A 298 6.63 -11.97 -20.24
C LEU A 298 5.94 -12.93 -19.27
N SER A 299 4.70 -12.63 -18.87
CA SER A 299 3.92 -13.40 -17.91
C SER A 299 2.42 -13.06 -17.95
N CYS A 300 1.58 -13.93 -17.38
CA CYS A 300 0.13 -13.73 -17.26
C CYS A 300 -0.39 -14.28 -15.92
N ASP A 301 -0.84 -13.39 -15.05
CA ASP A 301 -1.42 -13.67 -13.73
C ASP A 301 -2.95 -13.87 -13.86
N TYR A 302 -3.36 -14.96 -14.51
CA TYR A 302 -4.78 -15.34 -14.71
C TYR A 302 -5.08 -16.74 -14.17
N TYR A 303 -6.04 -16.86 -13.24
CA TYR A 303 -6.24 -18.07 -12.43
C TYR A 303 -7.66 -18.65 -12.52
N ARG A 304 -8.02 -19.17 -13.70
CA ARG A 304 -9.27 -19.91 -13.94
C ARG A 304 -9.20 -21.33 -13.35
N ARG A 305 -10.15 -21.70 -12.49
CA ARG A 305 -10.29 -23.10 -12.02
C ARG A 305 -10.73 -24.02 -13.17
N PRO A 306 -10.08 -25.18 -13.39
CA PRO A 306 -10.57 -26.19 -14.32
C PRO A 306 -11.99 -26.63 -13.95
N GLY A 307 -12.90 -26.64 -14.92
CA GLY A 307 -14.31 -27.01 -14.72
C GLY A 307 -15.26 -25.85 -14.41
N ALA A 308 -14.78 -24.60 -14.31
CA ALA A 308 -15.64 -23.42 -14.37
C ALA A 308 -15.96 -23.08 -15.84
N ALA A 309 -17.17 -23.44 -16.28
CA ALA A 309 -17.75 -23.15 -17.59
C ALA A 309 -19.00 -22.28 -17.41
#